data_AF-A0AAE8M8B3-F1
#
_entry.id   AF-A0AAE8M8B3-F1
#
_cell.length_a   1.000
_cell.length_b   1.000
_cell.length_c   1.000
_cell.angle_alpha   90.00
_cell.angle_beta   90.00
_cell.angle_gamma   90.00
#
_symmetry.space_group_name_H-M   'P 1'
#
loop_
_entity.id
_entity.type
_entity.pdbx_description
1 polymer ?
#
loop_
_entity_poly.entity_id
_entity_poly.type
_entity_poly.pdbx_seq_one_letter_code
_entity_poly.pdbx_strand_id
1 'polypeptide(L)'
;MERPQCGAQGAGGPEEYPMGTHVGGLFAVLAVSCLGAGFPVAAKKIKWLKMPPKVFFACKHFGTGVLVATAFVHLLPTAFGSLTNPCLPPLFTEIYPAMPGVIMMTAMFMLFMVELYLNAKTGGHSHGGPTGTTITVNPPPPRPQRPFPETNNLKQHSRSDSDATVYEDDVSYEKAMARELYEKENQPHAYSQDYDSNSTMPAWFVVFYEQYIRQRSEMMEMIQKTQYSQAAIDSKPSVEVTESFFDEENQAVDPAVYKRMSTNITLLEGGILFHSVFVGMTIAMTTDGLIVLLTAIMFHQMFEGLGLGSRIAAVPYPKGSIRPWLLVFAFGCTAPIGQAIGIASRNSYDPEGELGLILVGVFNSISSGLLIYAALVNLMVEDFLSEEAQHLMKKKDKIAAMAWLFLGAFGMSVVGAFA
;
A
#
# COMPACT_ATOMS: atom_id res chain seq x y z
N MET A 1 13.49 45.75 8.30
CA MET A 1 13.50 45.10 9.63
C MET A 1 14.76 44.25 9.67
N GLU A 2 15.61 44.40 10.70
CA GLU A 2 16.75 43.50 10.89
C GLU A 2 16.24 42.08 11.16
N ARG A 3 16.92 41.08 10.60
CA ARG A 3 16.54 39.67 10.78
C ARG A 3 16.89 39.22 12.20
N PRO A 4 16.04 38.39 12.86
CA PRO A 4 16.42 37.77 14.12
C PRO A 4 17.65 36.87 13.89
N GLN A 5 18.59 36.88 14.83
CA GLN A 5 19.76 35.99 14.76
C GLN A 5 19.32 34.53 14.96
N CYS A 6 19.78 33.63 14.09
CA CYS A 6 19.63 32.19 14.30
C CYS A 6 20.57 31.72 15.43
N GLY A 7 20.17 30.68 16.13
CA GLY A 7 20.93 30.04 17.19
C GLY A 7 20.34 30.26 18.58
N ALA A 8 20.65 29.36 19.50
CA ALA A 8 20.16 29.38 20.86
C ALA A 8 20.65 30.65 21.57
N GLN A 9 19.73 31.55 21.94
CA GLN A 9 20.04 32.73 22.73
C GLN A 9 20.32 32.32 24.18
N GLY A 10 21.58 32.02 24.49
CA GLY A 10 22.11 32.07 25.85
C GLY A 10 21.57 31.04 26.86
N ALA A 11 21.17 29.84 26.42
CA ALA A 11 20.91 28.73 27.34
C ALA A 11 22.23 28.01 27.68
N GLY A 12 22.96 28.55 28.67
CA GLY A 12 24.21 27.94 29.11
C GLY A 12 24.95 28.71 30.19
N GLY A 13 24.26 29.06 31.28
CA GLY A 13 24.96 29.17 32.56
C GLY A 13 25.62 27.83 32.91
N PRO A 14 26.50 27.77 33.93
CA PRO A 14 27.18 26.54 34.35
C PRO A 14 26.23 25.56 35.06
N GLU A 15 25.03 25.31 34.51
CA GLU A 15 24.24 24.16 34.90
C GLU A 15 24.90 22.89 34.38
N GLU A 16 25.13 21.97 35.31
CA GLU A 16 25.80 20.71 35.09
C GLU A 16 24.97 19.87 34.12
N TYR A 17 25.48 19.71 32.88
CA TYR A 17 24.79 18.89 31.88
C TYR A 17 24.58 17.47 32.42
N PRO A 18 23.35 16.94 32.40
CA PRO A 18 23.01 15.68 33.06
C PRO A 18 23.49 14.47 32.23
N MET A 19 24.81 14.30 32.11
CA MET A 19 25.47 13.25 31.34
C MET A 19 24.90 11.86 31.66
N GLY A 20 24.64 11.58 32.95
CA GLY A 20 24.10 10.30 33.39
C GLY A 20 22.71 10.00 32.81
N THR A 21 21.83 11.01 32.76
CA THR A 21 20.47 10.85 32.22
C THR A 21 20.50 10.67 30.71
N HIS A 22 21.35 11.41 30.00
CA HIS A 22 21.52 11.22 28.56
C HIS A 22 22.09 9.83 28.24
N VAL A 23 23.14 9.39 28.93
CA VAL A 23 23.71 8.05 28.72
C VAL A 23 22.72 6.94 29.06
N GLY A 24 21.98 7.06 30.18
CA GLY A 24 20.93 6.12 30.54
C GLY A 24 19.80 6.09 29.50
N GLY A 25 19.38 7.26 29.02
CA GLY A 25 18.39 7.41 27.96
C GLY A 25 18.82 6.78 26.64
N LEU A 26 20.10 6.88 26.27
CA LEU A 26 20.65 6.24 25.08
C LEU A 26 20.45 4.72 25.10
N PHE A 27 20.80 4.08 26.21
CA PHE A 27 20.62 2.62 26.36
C PHE A 27 19.14 2.24 26.43
N ALA A 28 18.31 3.06 27.08
CA ALA A 28 16.86 2.84 27.14
C ALA A 28 16.21 2.92 25.75
N VAL A 29 16.55 3.94 24.95
CA VAL A 29 16.07 4.10 23.57
C VAL A 29 16.55 2.94 22.71
N LEU A 30 17.82 2.55 22.79
CA LEU A 30 18.36 1.39 22.06
C LEU A 30 17.56 0.12 22.38
N ALA A 31 17.31 -0.16 23.67
CA ALA A 31 16.59 -1.34 24.10
C ALA A 31 15.14 -1.33 23.61
N VAL A 32 14.41 -0.23 23.81
CA VAL A 32 13.01 -0.10 23.39
C VAL A 32 12.86 -0.18 21.87
N SER A 33 13.76 0.43 21.11
CA SER A 33 13.76 0.38 19.63
C SER A 33 13.97 -1.04 19.12
N CYS A 34 14.99 -1.73 19.66
CA CYS A 34 15.28 -3.12 19.30
C CYS A 34 14.13 -4.05 19.65
N LEU A 35 13.48 -3.83 20.80
CA LEU A 35 12.31 -4.62 21.20
C LEU A 35 11.09 -4.32 20.31
N GLY A 36 10.81 -3.06 20.01
CA GLY A 36 9.69 -2.65 19.16
C GLY A 36 9.79 -3.24 17.75
N ALA A 37 10.94 -3.07 17.09
CA ALA A 37 11.17 -3.61 15.75
C ALA A 37 11.47 -5.11 15.73
N GLY A 38 12.14 -5.61 16.76
CA GLY A 38 12.50 -7.02 16.88
C GLY A 38 11.31 -7.91 17.20
N PHE A 39 10.31 -7.43 17.93
CA PHE A 39 9.17 -8.25 18.37
C PHE A 39 8.39 -8.89 17.21
N PRO A 40 7.92 -8.17 16.18
CA PRO A 40 7.21 -8.78 15.05
C PRO A 40 8.09 -9.75 14.24
N VAL A 41 9.38 -9.43 14.08
CA VAL A 41 10.34 -10.26 13.35
C VAL A 41 10.65 -11.56 14.11
N ALA A 42 10.88 -11.45 15.42
CA ALA A 42 11.11 -12.57 16.32
C ALA A 42 9.88 -13.48 16.38
N ALA A 43 8.68 -12.90 16.48
CA ALA A 43 7.43 -13.66 16.52
C ALA A 43 7.16 -14.48 15.26
N LYS A 44 7.63 -14.02 14.09
CA LYS A 44 7.55 -14.82 12.85
C LYS A 44 8.63 -15.91 12.77
N LYS A 45 9.85 -15.65 13.26
CA LYS A 45 10.99 -16.57 13.08
C LYS A 45 11.23 -17.56 14.23
N ILE A 46 10.82 -17.24 15.46
CA ILE A 46 11.09 -18.07 16.64
C ILE A 46 9.89 -19.01 16.87
N LYS A 47 10.12 -20.32 16.68
CA LYS A 47 9.08 -21.36 16.80
C LYS A 47 8.39 -21.44 18.17
N TRP A 48 9.03 -20.94 19.24
CA TRP A 48 8.46 -20.88 20.59
C TRP A 48 7.51 -19.68 20.79
N LEU A 49 7.66 -18.63 19.99
CA LEU A 49 6.88 -17.38 20.10
C LEU A 49 5.78 -17.35 19.02
N LYS A 50 4.94 -18.39 18.97
CA LYS A 50 3.83 -18.46 18.00
C LYS A 50 2.77 -17.41 18.34
N MET A 51 2.83 -16.25 17.69
CA MET A 51 1.80 -15.22 17.83
C MET A 51 0.52 -15.66 17.13
N PRO A 52 -0.66 -15.49 17.76
CA PRO A 52 -1.93 -15.75 17.10
C PRO A 52 -2.11 -14.79 15.91
N PRO A 53 -2.69 -15.23 14.77
CA PRO A 53 -2.82 -14.43 13.56
C PRO A 53 -3.51 -13.07 13.76
N LYS A 54 -4.44 -13.00 14.72
CA LYS A 54 -5.15 -11.77 15.09
C LYS A 54 -4.23 -10.68 15.66
N VAL A 55 -3.16 -11.05 16.37
CA VAL A 55 -2.22 -10.07 16.93
C VAL A 55 -1.27 -9.57 15.86
N PHE A 56 -0.78 -10.46 14.98
CA PHE A 56 0.02 -10.04 13.82
C PHE A 56 -0.79 -9.11 12.90
N PHE A 57 -2.06 -9.43 12.67
CA PHE A 57 -3.01 -8.58 11.95
C PHE A 57 -3.14 -7.19 12.61
N ALA A 58 -3.36 -7.14 13.92
CA ALA A 58 -3.45 -5.89 14.67
C ALA A 58 -2.16 -5.08 14.58
N CYS A 59 -1.00 -5.68 14.85
CA CYS A 59 0.31 -5.01 14.78
C CYS A 59 0.61 -4.47 13.38
N LYS A 60 0.27 -5.23 12.33
CA LYS A 60 0.45 -4.83 10.93
C LYS A 60 -0.32 -3.55 10.60
N HIS A 61 -1.62 -3.52 10.89
CA HIS A 61 -2.48 -2.38 10.58
C HIS A 61 -2.26 -1.18 11.51
N PHE A 62 -2.05 -1.44 12.81
CA PHE A 62 -1.61 -0.42 13.76
C PHE A 62 -0.32 0.25 13.28
N GLY A 63 0.66 -0.56 12.87
CA GLY A 63 1.92 -0.10 12.30
C GLY A 63 1.77 0.79 11.07
N THR A 64 0.86 0.47 10.15
CA THR A 64 0.56 1.36 9.00
C THR A 64 0.08 2.71 9.47
N GLY A 65 -0.84 2.75 10.44
CA GLY A 65 -1.35 4.00 11.01
C GLY A 65 -0.25 4.84 11.65
N VAL A 66 0.64 4.20 12.41
CA VAL A 66 1.81 4.86 13.00
C VAL A 66 2.67 5.51 11.92
N LEU A 67 3.07 4.78 10.87
CA LEU A 67 3.93 5.32 9.81
C LEU A 67 3.27 6.46 9.04
N VAL A 68 1.95 6.39 8.80
CA VAL A 68 1.19 7.51 8.20
C VAL A 68 1.25 8.73 9.11
N ALA A 69 1.01 8.56 10.42
CA ALA A 69 1.06 9.67 11.37
C ALA A 69 2.47 10.24 11.54
N THR A 70 3.52 9.41 11.60
CA THR A 70 4.91 9.87 11.57
C THR A 70 5.12 10.85 10.41
N ALA A 71 4.74 10.44 9.20
CA ALA A 71 5.02 11.22 8.00
C ALA A 71 4.30 12.58 7.98
N PHE A 72 3.02 12.61 8.37
CA PHE A 72 2.16 13.80 8.30
C PHE A 72 2.17 14.69 9.54
N VAL A 73 2.27 14.11 10.73
CA VAL A 73 2.12 14.83 12.00
C VAL A 73 3.48 15.19 12.61
N HIS A 74 4.53 14.41 12.31
CA HIS A 74 5.83 14.63 12.91
C HIS A 74 6.86 15.15 11.90
N LEU A 75 7.10 14.43 10.79
CA LEU A 75 8.13 14.82 9.83
C LEU A 75 7.78 16.07 9.03
N LEU A 76 6.56 16.09 8.48
CA LEU A 76 6.12 17.19 7.64
C LEU A 76 6.09 18.51 8.42
N PRO A 77 5.46 18.61 9.61
CA PRO A 77 5.40 19.88 10.33
C PRO A 77 6.77 20.31 10.84
N THR A 78 7.62 19.38 11.26
CA THR A 78 9.01 19.69 11.65
C THR A 78 9.78 20.27 10.46
N ALA A 79 9.62 19.68 9.27
CA ALA A 79 10.27 20.19 8.06
C ALA A 79 9.85 21.62 7.72
N PHE A 80 8.56 21.92 7.81
CA PHE A 80 8.04 23.27 7.64
C PHE A 80 8.55 24.21 8.73
N GLY A 81 8.44 23.83 10.01
CA GLY A 81 8.88 24.65 11.14
C GLY A 81 10.37 25.03 11.07
N SER A 82 11.24 24.11 10.63
CA SER A 82 12.67 24.40 10.49
C SER A 82 12.99 25.29 9.28
N LEU A 83 12.44 24.99 8.09
CA LEU A 83 12.76 25.74 6.87
C LEU A 83 12.03 27.09 6.76
N THR A 84 10.90 27.29 7.45
CA THR A 84 10.20 28.60 7.46
C THR A 84 10.55 29.44 8.69
N ASN A 85 11.65 29.15 9.38
CA ASN A 85 12.08 29.94 10.52
C ASN A 85 12.46 31.38 10.09
N PRO A 86 11.96 32.44 10.75
CA PRO A 86 12.19 33.83 10.37
C PRO A 86 13.66 34.27 10.38
N CYS A 87 14.56 33.49 10.99
CA CYS A 87 15.99 33.76 10.99
C CYS A 87 16.67 33.36 9.67
N LEU A 88 16.03 32.52 8.83
CA LEU A 88 16.58 32.02 7.56
C LEU A 88 16.52 33.05 6.43
N PRO A 89 17.26 32.83 5.32
CA PRO A 89 17.22 33.68 4.14
C PRO A 89 15.79 33.85 3.57
N PRO A 90 15.45 35.00 2.96
CA PRO A 90 14.10 35.31 2.46
C PRO A 90 13.58 34.32 1.44
N LEU A 91 14.49 33.57 0.79
CA LEU A 91 14.14 32.48 -0.11
C LEU A 91 13.16 31.50 0.54
N PHE A 92 13.42 31.12 1.79
CA PHE A 92 12.65 30.08 2.48
C PHE A 92 11.46 30.63 3.27
N THR A 93 11.42 31.93 3.57
CA THR A 93 10.39 32.53 4.43
C THR A 93 9.41 33.40 3.66
N GLU A 94 9.90 34.26 2.77
CA GLU A 94 9.09 35.28 2.08
C GLU A 94 8.84 34.94 0.61
N ILE A 95 9.88 34.47 -0.09
CA ILE A 95 9.82 34.24 -1.54
C ILE A 95 9.12 32.91 -1.84
N TYR A 96 9.45 31.85 -1.11
CA TYR A 96 8.86 30.53 -1.33
C TYR A 96 8.78 29.67 -0.04
N PRO A 97 7.84 29.96 0.88
CA PRO A 97 7.68 29.17 2.11
C PRO A 97 7.28 27.70 1.87
N ALA A 98 6.84 27.36 0.67
CA ALA A 98 6.51 26.00 0.27
C ALA A 98 7.73 25.14 -0.14
N MET A 99 8.98 25.62 0.04
CA MET A 99 10.21 24.86 -0.25
C MET A 99 10.21 23.42 0.32
N PRO A 100 9.80 23.18 1.59
CA PRO A 100 9.74 21.82 2.16
C PRO A 100 8.84 20.89 1.34
N GLY A 101 7.70 21.40 0.88
CA GLY A 101 6.75 20.66 0.05
C GLY A 101 7.32 20.27 -1.31
N VAL A 102 8.15 21.13 -1.92
CA VAL A 102 8.82 20.82 -3.20
C VAL A 102 9.88 19.73 -3.01
N ILE A 103 10.67 19.81 -1.93
CA ILE A 103 11.68 18.78 -1.62
C ILE A 103 10.98 17.43 -1.37
N MET A 104 9.90 17.44 -0.59
CA MET A 104 9.07 16.27 -0.31
C MET A 104 8.50 15.66 -1.59
N MET A 105 7.90 16.47 -2.45
CA MET A 105 7.33 16.02 -3.72
C MET A 105 8.41 15.44 -4.65
N THR A 106 9.59 16.06 -4.68
CA THR A 106 10.73 15.57 -5.46
C THR A 106 11.19 14.20 -4.96
N ALA A 107 11.32 14.02 -3.63
CA ALA A 107 11.69 12.74 -3.03
C ALA A 107 10.65 11.63 -3.36
N MET A 108 9.36 11.97 -3.28
CA MET A 108 8.27 11.06 -3.66
C MET A 108 8.35 10.65 -5.13
N PHE A 109 8.53 11.59 -6.07
CA PHE A 109 8.66 11.24 -7.49
C PHE A 109 9.90 10.42 -7.77
N MET A 110 11.02 10.71 -7.12
CA MET A 110 12.22 9.89 -7.25
C MET A 110 11.98 8.45 -6.77
N LEU A 111 11.28 8.27 -5.66
CA LEU A 111 10.91 6.94 -5.17
C LEU A 111 9.99 6.21 -6.16
N PHE A 112 8.98 6.89 -6.69
CA PHE A 112 8.11 6.33 -7.73
C PHE A 112 8.90 5.92 -8.98
N MET A 113 9.88 6.72 -9.41
CA MET A 113 10.75 6.37 -10.55
C MET A 113 11.60 5.14 -10.27
N VAL A 114 12.14 5.00 -9.05
CA VAL A 114 12.86 3.80 -8.63
C VAL A 114 11.94 2.59 -8.68
N GLU A 115 10.72 2.69 -8.17
CA GLU A 115 9.76 1.59 -8.20
C GLU A 115 9.30 1.23 -9.62
N LEU A 116 9.04 2.22 -10.45
CA LEU A 116 8.71 2.01 -11.86
C LEU A 116 9.84 1.28 -12.58
N TYR A 117 11.08 1.69 -12.36
CA TYR A 117 12.26 1.03 -12.91
C TYR A 117 12.39 -0.42 -12.42
N LEU A 118 12.19 -0.65 -11.11
CA LEU A 118 12.23 -1.99 -10.53
C LEU A 118 11.11 -2.87 -11.10
N ASN A 119 9.89 -2.38 -11.19
CA ASN A 119 8.76 -3.11 -11.76
C ASN A 119 9.00 -3.45 -13.23
N ALA A 120 9.55 -2.53 -14.02
CA ALA A 120 9.88 -2.78 -15.43
C ALA A 120 10.95 -3.89 -15.57
N LYS A 121 11.93 -3.94 -14.67
CA LYS A 121 13.03 -4.93 -14.71
C LYS A 121 12.66 -6.29 -14.11
N THR A 122 11.64 -6.33 -13.26
CA THR A 122 11.28 -7.50 -12.45
C THR A 122 10.12 -8.30 -13.05
N GLY A 123 9.54 -7.82 -14.16
CA GLY A 123 8.60 -8.58 -14.99
C GLY A 123 7.23 -8.76 -14.34
N GLY A 124 6.39 -7.73 -14.35
CA GLY A 124 4.99 -7.84 -13.96
C GLY A 124 4.12 -8.39 -15.08
N HIS A 125 3.25 -9.37 -14.77
CA HIS A 125 2.14 -9.73 -15.66
C HIS A 125 1.19 -8.54 -15.78
N SER A 126 1.20 -7.91 -16.96
CA SER A 126 0.39 -6.73 -17.26
C SER A 126 -1.04 -7.15 -17.61
N HIS A 127 -1.99 -6.78 -16.75
CA HIS A 127 -3.40 -6.71 -17.11
C HIS A 127 -3.73 -5.25 -17.46
N GLY A 128 -3.76 -4.94 -18.77
CA GLY A 128 -4.19 -3.65 -19.31
C GLY A 128 -3.12 -2.56 -19.31
N GLY A 129 -2.60 -2.22 -20.49
CA GLY A 129 -1.58 -1.17 -20.62
C GLY A 129 -2.13 0.25 -20.42
N PRO A 130 -1.35 1.18 -19.85
CA PRO A 130 -1.71 2.60 -19.69
C PRO A 130 -1.89 3.36 -21.01
N THR A 131 -1.51 2.73 -22.13
CA THR A 131 -1.69 3.20 -23.51
C THR A 131 -3.04 2.83 -24.12
N GLY A 132 -3.93 2.17 -23.36
CA GLY A 132 -5.23 1.70 -23.85
C GLY A 132 -5.14 0.47 -24.77
N THR A 133 -3.96 -0.14 -24.87
CA THR A 133 -3.74 -1.37 -25.66
C THR A 133 -3.73 -2.59 -24.74
N THR A 134 -4.67 -3.49 -24.97
CA THR A 134 -4.74 -4.81 -24.29
C THR A 134 -3.99 -5.84 -25.11
N ILE A 135 -3.04 -6.55 -24.49
CA ILE A 135 -2.46 -7.76 -25.09
C ILE A 135 -3.49 -8.88 -24.94
N THR A 136 -4.33 -9.09 -25.94
CA THR A 136 -5.18 -10.28 -26.03
C THR A 136 -4.31 -11.44 -26.48
N VAL A 137 -3.90 -12.29 -25.55
CA VAL A 137 -3.37 -13.62 -25.90
C VAL A 137 -4.56 -14.44 -26.38
N ASN A 138 -4.73 -14.56 -27.69
CA ASN A 138 -5.70 -15.48 -28.25
C ASN A 138 -5.34 -16.90 -27.78
N PRO A 139 -6.29 -17.70 -27.24
CA PRO A 139 -6.02 -19.09 -26.93
C PRO A 139 -5.53 -19.81 -28.20
N PRO A 140 -4.55 -20.73 -28.10
CA PRO A 140 -4.12 -21.49 -29.27
C PRO A 140 -5.32 -22.22 -29.89
N PRO A 141 -5.39 -22.32 -31.23
CA PRO A 141 -6.47 -23.04 -31.88
C PRO A 141 -6.54 -24.48 -31.33
N PRO A 142 -7.76 -25.03 -31.15
CA PRO A 142 -7.92 -26.38 -30.63
C PRO A 142 -7.12 -27.35 -31.48
N ARG A 143 -6.16 -28.03 -30.85
CA ARG A 143 -5.34 -29.05 -31.52
C ARG A 143 -6.28 -30.17 -31.97
N PRO A 144 -6.24 -30.63 -33.24
CA PRO A 144 -7.06 -31.74 -33.69
C PRO A 144 -6.82 -32.96 -32.81
N GLN A 145 -7.88 -33.49 -32.21
CA GLN A 145 -7.83 -34.74 -31.46
C GLN A 145 -7.35 -35.84 -32.42
N ARG A 146 -6.20 -36.45 -32.13
CA ARG A 146 -5.78 -37.66 -32.84
C ARG A 146 -6.70 -38.80 -32.41
N PRO A 147 -7.30 -39.55 -33.35
CA PRO A 147 -8.10 -40.71 -33.00
C PRO A 147 -7.22 -41.75 -32.30
N PHE A 148 -7.68 -42.24 -31.14
CA PHE A 148 -7.10 -43.42 -30.51
C PHE A 148 -7.35 -44.65 -31.40
N PRO A 149 -6.42 -45.63 -31.46
CA PRO A 149 -6.63 -46.84 -32.23
C PRO A 149 -7.63 -47.75 -31.50
N GLU A 150 -8.80 -47.93 -32.10
CA GLU A 150 -9.83 -48.85 -31.60
C GLU A 150 -9.44 -50.28 -31.99
N THR A 151 -9.08 -51.09 -30.99
CA THR A 151 -8.81 -52.51 -31.15
C THR A 151 -10.10 -53.26 -31.48
N ASN A 152 -10.11 -53.82 -32.69
CA ASN A 152 -11.04 -54.84 -33.19
C ASN A 152 -11.43 -55.89 -32.14
N ASN A 153 -12.74 -56.14 -32.01
CA ASN A 153 -13.23 -57.52 -31.88
C ASN A 153 -14.58 -57.72 -32.57
N LEU A 154 -14.58 -58.78 -33.37
CA LEU A 154 -15.61 -59.26 -34.28
C LEU A 154 -16.99 -59.49 -33.63
N LYS A 155 -18.07 -59.19 -34.36
CA LYS A 155 -18.87 -60.22 -35.04
C LYS A 155 -19.94 -59.64 -35.97
N GLN A 156 -19.88 -60.17 -37.18
CA GLN A 156 -20.77 -60.05 -38.32
C GLN A 156 -22.13 -60.70 -38.03
N HIS A 157 -23.24 -59.99 -38.28
CA HIS A 157 -24.48 -60.62 -38.73
C HIS A 157 -25.31 -59.68 -39.61
N SER A 158 -25.93 -60.31 -40.59
CA SER A 158 -26.43 -59.78 -41.84
C SER A 158 -27.91 -59.35 -41.80
N ARG A 159 -28.30 -58.61 -42.84
CA ARG A 159 -29.61 -58.58 -43.55
C ARG A 159 -30.71 -57.58 -43.15
N SER A 160 -30.95 -56.71 -44.14
CA SER A 160 -32.21 -56.42 -44.85
C SER A 160 -33.21 -55.44 -44.26
N ASP A 161 -33.41 -54.36 -45.03
CA ASP A 161 -34.61 -53.53 -45.24
C ASP A 161 -35.64 -53.45 -44.12
N SER A 162 -35.83 -52.25 -43.56
CA SER A 162 -37.04 -51.45 -43.79
C SER A 162 -37.03 -50.14 -42.99
N ASP A 163 -37.56 -49.12 -43.65
CA ASP A 163 -38.10 -47.86 -43.14
C ASP A 163 -37.19 -46.74 -42.66
N ALA A 164 -37.57 -45.57 -43.19
CA ALA A 164 -36.89 -44.32 -43.16
C ALA A 164 -37.45 -43.41 -42.06
N THR A 165 -36.63 -42.43 -41.66
CA THR A 165 -37.01 -41.12 -41.10
C THR A 165 -37.80 -41.09 -39.79
N VAL A 166 -37.09 -41.00 -38.66
CA VAL A 166 -37.53 -40.32 -37.43
C VAL A 166 -36.28 -39.69 -36.79
N TYR A 167 -36.39 -38.44 -36.31
CA TYR A 167 -35.35 -37.53 -35.75
C TYR A 167 -34.83 -36.39 -36.65
N GLU A 168 -35.73 -35.73 -37.39
CA GLU A 168 -35.49 -34.38 -37.95
C GLU A 168 -36.40 -33.29 -37.34
N ASP A 169 -37.15 -33.61 -36.28
CA ASP A 169 -38.31 -32.79 -35.85
C ASP A 169 -38.06 -31.78 -34.71
N ASP A 170 -36.93 -31.84 -33.99
CA ASP A 170 -36.67 -30.89 -32.88
C ASP A 170 -36.08 -29.55 -33.36
N VAL A 171 -35.34 -29.56 -34.48
CA VAL A 171 -34.70 -28.34 -34.99
C VAL A 171 -35.69 -27.44 -35.73
N SER A 172 -36.74 -28.02 -36.34
CA SER A 172 -37.79 -27.27 -37.04
C SER A 172 -38.70 -26.53 -36.05
N TYR A 173 -39.01 -27.15 -34.91
CA TYR A 173 -39.85 -26.58 -33.85
C TYR A 173 -39.14 -25.44 -33.11
N GLU A 174 -37.88 -25.61 -32.71
CA GLU A 174 -37.11 -24.54 -32.06
C GLU A 174 -36.88 -23.34 -33.00
N LYS A 175 -36.66 -23.61 -34.29
CA LYS A 175 -36.45 -22.55 -35.30
C LYS A 175 -37.74 -21.81 -35.63
N ALA A 176 -38.90 -22.47 -35.57
CA ALA A 176 -40.20 -21.83 -35.71
C ALA A 176 -40.52 -20.96 -34.49
N MET A 177 -40.28 -21.45 -33.27
CA MET A 177 -40.50 -20.70 -32.03
C MET A 177 -39.58 -19.49 -31.91
N ALA A 178 -38.30 -19.62 -32.27
CA ALA A 178 -37.35 -18.51 -32.31
C ALA A 178 -37.75 -17.45 -33.35
N ARG A 179 -38.31 -17.87 -34.49
CA ARG A 179 -38.81 -16.96 -35.52
C ARG A 179 -40.08 -16.24 -35.07
N GLU A 180 -41.00 -16.94 -34.41
CA GLU A 180 -42.23 -16.36 -33.84
C GLU A 180 -41.92 -15.34 -32.74
N LEU A 181 -40.95 -15.62 -31.87
CA LEU A 181 -40.49 -14.67 -30.84
C LEU A 181 -39.82 -13.43 -31.47
N TYR A 182 -39.01 -13.62 -32.52
CA TYR A 182 -38.37 -12.51 -33.24
C TYR A 182 -39.40 -11.65 -33.99
N GLU A 183 -40.43 -12.26 -34.60
CA GLU A 183 -41.52 -11.54 -35.26
C GLU A 183 -42.47 -10.85 -34.26
N LYS A 184 -42.67 -11.42 -33.06
CA LYS A 184 -43.47 -10.84 -31.98
C LYS A 184 -42.79 -9.62 -31.34
N GLU A 185 -41.47 -9.62 -31.26
CA GLU A 185 -40.69 -8.51 -30.70
C GLU A 185 -40.40 -7.39 -31.74
N ASN A 186 -40.45 -7.72 -33.04
CA ASN A 186 -40.35 -6.76 -34.14
C ASN A 186 -41.70 -6.30 -34.74
N GLN A 187 -42.84 -6.60 -34.10
CA GLN A 187 -44.09 -5.98 -34.52
C GLN A 187 -43.99 -4.46 -34.28
N PRO A 188 -44.11 -3.61 -35.32
CA PRO A 188 -44.29 -2.18 -35.09
C PRO A 188 -45.57 -2.06 -34.28
N HIS A 189 -45.48 -1.52 -33.07
CA HIS A 189 -46.63 -1.30 -32.21
C HIS A 189 -47.76 -0.68 -33.03
N ALA A 190 -48.84 -1.44 -33.21
CA ALA A 190 -50.08 -0.92 -33.77
C ALA A 190 -50.53 0.19 -32.83
N TYR A 191 -50.31 1.44 -33.24
CA TYR A 191 -50.75 2.60 -32.52
C TYR A 191 -52.28 2.52 -32.45
N SER A 192 -52.82 2.24 -31.28
CA SER A 192 -54.25 2.37 -31.03
C SER A 192 -54.63 3.82 -31.33
N GLN A 193 -55.44 3.98 -32.37
CA GLN A 193 -55.95 5.24 -32.85
C GLN A 193 -57.06 5.72 -31.92
N ASP A 194 -56.71 6.08 -30.69
CA ASP A 194 -57.56 6.83 -29.75
C ASP A 194 -56.66 7.77 -28.97
N TYR A 195 -56.40 8.95 -29.55
CA TYR A 195 -55.82 10.08 -28.84
C TYR A 195 -56.70 11.31 -29.06
N ASP A 196 -57.49 11.63 -28.03
CA ASP A 196 -57.81 13.02 -27.74
C ASP A 196 -56.54 13.72 -27.23
N SER A 197 -56.00 14.55 -28.11
CA SER A 197 -55.19 15.76 -27.93
C SER A 197 -54.32 15.96 -26.66
N ASN A 198 -53.06 16.31 -26.95
CA ASN A 198 -52.22 17.30 -26.25
C ASN A 198 -51.16 16.84 -25.23
N SER A 199 -50.22 16.00 -25.68
CA SER A 199 -48.83 16.16 -25.21
C SER A 199 -47.82 15.82 -26.30
N THR A 200 -47.52 16.79 -27.17
CA THR A 200 -46.44 16.66 -28.15
C THR A 200 -45.11 16.86 -27.43
N MET A 201 -44.42 15.77 -27.10
CA MET A 201 -43.00 15.86 -26.72
C MET A 201 -42.25 16.58 -27.86
N PRO A 202 -41.44 17.62 -27.55
CA PRO A 202 -40.69 18.34 -28.58
C PRO A 202 -39.80 17.41 -29.39
N ALA A 203 -39.62 17.67 -30.69
CA ALA A 203 -38.82 16.81 -31.57
C ALA A 203 -37.38 16.58 -31.06
N TRP A 204 -36.77 17.60 -30.44
CA TRP A 204 -35.45 17.45 -29.82
C TRP A 204 -35.45 16.47 -28.64
N PHE A 205 -36.56 16.40 -27.90
CA PHE A 205 -36.73 15.51 -26.75
C PHE A 205 -36.99 14.08 -27.21
N VAL A 206 -37.68 13.87 -28.34
CA VAL A 206 -37.84 12.55 -28.96
C VAL A 206 -36.49 11.99 -29.40
N VAL A 207 -35.69 12.77 -30.12
CA VAL A 207 -34.34 12.36 -30.55
C VAL A 207 -33.44 12.11 -29.34
N PHE A 208 -33.47 13.01 -28.35
CA PHE A 208 -32.72 12.84 -27.10
C PHE A 208 -33.15 11.60 -26.33
N TYR A 209 -34.44 11.32 -26.25
CA TYR A 209 -34.98 10.15 -25.53
C TYR A 209 -34.63 8.84 -26.24
N GLU A 210 -34.69 8.79 -27.57
CA GLU A 210 -34.19 7.64 -28.33
C GLU A 210 -32.69 7.42 -28.12
N GLN A 211 -31.90 8.51 -28.13
CA GLN A 211 -30.46 8.44 -27.89
C GLN A 211 -30.16 7.97 -26.45
N TYR A 212 -30.90 8.48 -25.46
CA TYR A 212 -30.79 8.08 -24.06
C TYR A 212 -31.15 6.61 -23.84
N ILE A 213 -32.24 6.12 -24.44
CA ILE A 213 -32.63 4.71 -24.34
C ILE A 213 -31.59 3.82 -25.00
N ARG A 214 -31.11 4.17 -26.20
CA ARG A 214 -30.09 3.40 -26.90
C ARG A 214 -28.77 3.33 -26.13
N GLN A 215 -28.31 4.45 -25.59
CA GLN A 215 -27.10 4.52 -24.79
C GLN A 215 -27.25 3.74 -23.47
N ARG A 216 -28.45 3.76 -22.87
CA ARG A 216 -28.77 2.96 -21.68
C ARG A 216 -28.84 1.46 -21.99
N SER A 217 -29.39 1.05 -23.13
CA SER A 217 -29.42 -0.36 -23.53
C SER A 217 -28.02 -0.90 -23.84
N GLU A 218 -27.19 -0.13 -24.54
CA GLU A 218 -25.78 -0.49 -24.81
C GLU A 218 -24.97 -0.59 -23.51
N MET A 219 -25.20 0.32 -22.55
CA MET A 219 -24.59 0.27 -21.23
C MET A 219 -25.05 -0.96 -20.42
N MET A 220 -26.35 -1.29 -20.43
CA MET A 220 -26.87 -2.47 -19.75
C MET A 220 -26.37 -3.78 -20.38
N GLU A 221 -26.25 -3.83 -21.71
CA GLU A 221 -25.70 -4.99 -22.41
C GLU A 221 -24.20 -5.18 -22.12
N MET A 222 -23.43 -4.08 -22.04
CA MET A 222 -22.05 -4.12 -21.58
C MET A 222 -21.95 -4.60 -20.13
N ILE A 223 -22.77 -4.06 -19.21
CA ILE A 223 -22.81 -4.50 -17.80
C ILE A 223 -23.17 -5.99 -17.70
N GLN A 224 -24.14 -6.46 -18.49
CA GLN A 224 -24.55 -7.85 -18.52
C GLN A 224 -23.43 -8.73 -19.09
N LYS A 225 -22.79 -8.37 -20.21
CA LYS A 225 -21.62 -9.08 -20.74
C LYS A 225 -20.44 -9.10 -19.77
N THR A 226 -20.19 -7.99 -19.05
CA THR A 226 -19.19 -7.93 -17.99
C THR A 226 -19.59 -8.81 -16.79
N GLN A 227 -20.85 -8.85 -16.39
CA GLN A 227 -21.36 -9.74 -15.34
C GLN A 227 -21.30 -11.22 -15.74
N TYR A 228 -21.63 -11.57 -16.98
CA TYR A 228 -21.50 -12.94 -17.49
C TYR A 228 -20.04 -13.35 -17.65
N SER A 229 -19.15 -12.43 -18.05
CA SER A 229 -17.70 -12.66 -18.00
C SER A 229 -17.21 -12.86 -16.56
N GLN A 230 -17.75 -12.13 -15.59
CA GLN A 230 -17.44 -12.29 -14.17
C GLN A 230 -17.99 -13.62 -13.61
N ALA A 231 -19.18 -14.04 -14.05
CA ALA A 231 -19.82 -15.30 -13.64
C ALA A 231 -19.21 -16.54 -14.32
N ALA A 232 -18.72 -16.42 -15.55
CA ALA A 232 -17.96 -17.47 -16.23
C ALA A 232 -16.52 -17.62 -15.65
N ILE A 233 -16.00 -16.57 -15.01
CA ILE A 233 -14.76 -16.62 -14.20
C ILE A 233 -15.04 -17.12 -12.76
N ASP A 234 -16.31 -17.29 -12.38
CA ASP A 234 -16.70 -17.80 -11.05
C ASP A 234 -16.70 -19.34 -10.95
N SER A 235 -16.30 -20.04 -12.02
CA SER A 235 -15.64 -21.34 -11.83
C SER A 235 -14.20 -21.11 -11.38
N LYS A 236 -14.04 -20.46 -10.22
CA LYS A 236 -12.74 -20.40 -9.55
C LYS A 236 -12.30 -21.86 -9.33
N PRO A 237 -11.08 -22.26 -9.73
CA PRO A 237 -10.49 -23.44 -9.11
C PRO A 237 -10.59 -23.21 -7.60
N SER A 238 -10.97 -24.22 -6.84
CA SER A 238 -11.01 -24.15 -5.38
C SER A 238 -9.65 -23.68 -4.88
N VAL A 239 -9.51 -22.38 -4.61
CA VAL A 239 -8.31 -21.83 -3.99
C VAL A 239 -8.36 -22.29 -2.55
N GLU A 240 -7.57 -23.32 -2.26
CA GLU A 240 -7.28 -23.72 -0.89
C GLU A 240 -6.65 -22.50 -0.20
N VAL A 241 -7.40 -21.87 0.71
CA VAL A 241 -6.89 -20.79 1.55
C VAL A 241 -5.95 -21.43 2.57
N THR A 242 -4.71 -21.66 2.17
CA THR A 242 -3.64 -22.06 3.10
C THR A 242 -3.30 -20.83 3.95
N GLU A 243 -3.34 -20.96 5.27
CA GLU A 243 -2.86 -19.90 6.18
C GLU A 243 -1.37 -19.67 5.93
N SER A 244 -1.01 -18.68 5.11
CA SER A 244 0.38 -18.35 4.73
C SER A 244 1.16 -17.60 5.82
N PHE A 245 0.69 -17.62 7.08
CA PHE A 245 1.32 -16.88 8.18
C PHE A 245 2.60 -17.54 8.71
N PHE A 246 2.85 -18.80 8.36
CA PHE A 246 4.11 -19.48 8.57
C PHE A 246 4.55 -20.03 7.22
N ASP A 247 5.72 -19.64 6.73
CA ASP A 247 6.31 -20.26 5.54
C ASP A 247 6.33 -21.79 5.78
N GLU A 248 5.46 -22.51 5.08
CA GLU A 248 5.51 -23.96 5.03
C GLU A 248 6.84 -24.35 4.41
N GLU A 249 7.47 -25.38 4.96
CA GLU A 249 8.93 -25.52 5.03
C GLU A 249 9.67 -25.66 3.68
N ASN A 250 9.04 -25.48 2.50
CA ASN A 250 9.65 -25.68 1.17
C ASN A 250 9.11 -24.78 0.02
N GLN A 251 8.45 -23.66 0.28
CA GLN A 251 8.06 -22.77 -0.84
C GLN A 251 9.27 -22.02 -1.43
N ALA A 252 9.50 -22.20 -2.73
CA ALA A 252 10.50 -21.42 -3.46
C ALA A 252 10.02 -19.96 -3.54
N VAL A 253 10.74 -19.06 -2.86
CA VAL A 253 10.45 -17.62 -2.93
C VAL A 253 10.79 -17.14 -4.33
N ASP A 254 9.83 -16.52 -5.02
CA ASP A 254 10.10 -15.90 -6.31
C ASP A 254 11.18 -14.81 -6.13
N PRO A 255 12.37 -14.94 -6.76
CA PRO A 255 13.45 -13.97 -6.62
C PRO A 255 13.04 -12.56 -7.06
N ALA A 256 12.07 -12.45 -7.97
CA ALA A 256 11.53 -11.19 -8.45
C ALA A 256 10.73 -10.45 -7.35
N VAL A 257 9.76 -11.14 -6.74
CA VAL A 257 8.94 -10.60 -5.63
C VAL A 257 9.81 -10.27 -4.42
N TYR A 258 10.75 -11.15 -4.06
CA TYR A 258 11.69 -10.90 -2.96
C TYR A 258 12.50 -9.63 -3.21
N LYS A 259 13.05 -9.44 -4.41
CA LYS A 259 13.84 -8.25 -4.73
C LYS A 259 13.01 -6.97 -4.64
N ARG A 260 11.79 -6.97 -5.17
CA ARG A 260 10.87 -5.82 -5.10
C ARG A 260 10.53 -5.48 -3.64
N MET A 261 9.99 -6.44 -2.88
CA MET A 261 9.60 -6.21 -1.49
C MET A 261 10.80 -5.83 -0.61
N SER A 262 11.96 -6.48 -0.82
CA SER A 262 13.19 -6.18 -0.09
C SER A 262 13.74 -4.79 -0.41
N THR A 263 13.62 -4.30 -1.65
CA THR A 263 14.05 -2.93 -1.99
C THR A 263 13.08 -1.89 -1.45
N ASN A 264 11.77 -2.12 -1.56
CA ASN A 264 10.75 -1.21 -1.02
C ASN A 264 10.87 -1.06 0.50
N ILE A 265 11.10 -2.15 1.24
CA ILE A 265 11.33 -2.06 2.70
C ILE A 265 12.64 -1.35 3.04
N THR A 266 13.71 -1.57 2.28
CA THR A 266 15.00 -0.91 2.52
C THR A 266 14.90 0.60 2.28
N LEU A 267 14.13 1.02 1.26
CA LEU A 267 13.88 2.44 0.97
C LEU A 267 13.00 3.10 2.03
N LEU A 268 11.95 2.40 2.48
CA LEU A 268 11.10 2.85 3.59
C LEU A 268 11.93 3.01 4.87
N GLU A 269 12.72 2.00 5.21
CA GLU A 269 13.61 2.03 6.37
C GLU A 269 14.61 3.18 6.28
N GLY A 270 15.26 3.39 5.13
CA GLY A 270 16.16 4.52 4.92
C GLY A 270 15.54 5.88 5.28
N GLY A 271 14.27 6.11 4.89
CA GLY A 271 13.53 7.32 5.26
C GLY A 271 13.34 7.49 6.77
N ILE A 272 13.03 6.40 7.48
CA ILE A 272 12.88 6.39 8.95
C ILE A 272 14.24 6.55 9.66
N LEU A 273 15.30 5.92 9.13
CA LEU A 273 16.65 5.98 9.72
C LEU A 273 17.17 7.42 9.74
N PHE A 274 17.07 8.15 8.62
CA PHE A 274 17.55 9.55 8.59
C PHE A 274 16.83 10.41 9.62
N HIS A 275 15.52 10.24 9.76
CA HIS A 275 14.76 10.93 10.79
C HIS A 275 15.22 10.56 12.21
N SER A 276 15.42 9.26 12.47
CA SER A 276 15.84 8.74 13.78
C SER A 276 17.20 9.29 14.24
N VAL A 277 18.10 9.67 13.32
CA VAL A 277 19.37 10.35 13.68
C VAL A 277 19.10 11.71 14.32
N PHE A 278 18.24 12.53 13.72
CA PHE A 278 17.90 13.86 14.22
C PHE A 278 17.11 13.80 15.54
N VAL A 279 16.25 12.78 15.70
CA VAL A 279 15.60 12.50 16.99
C VAL A 279 16.65 12.23 18.07
N GLY A 280 17.63 11.38 17.79
CA GLY A 280 18.74 11.11 18.71
C GLY A 280 19.53 12.37 19.07
N MET A 281 19.85 13.20 18.08
CA MET A 281 20.53 14.49 18.31
C MET A 281 19.68 15.42 19.19
N THR A 282 18.36 15.48 18.98
CA THR A 282 17.45 16.31 19.78
C THR A 282 17.47 15.90 21.25
N ILE A 283 17.47 14.59 21.54
CA ILE A 283 17.63 14.07 22.92
C ILE A 283 18.97 14.48 23.53
N ALA A 284 20.05 14.51 22.75
CA ALA A 284 21.37 14.91 23.26
C ALA A 284 21.46 16.40 23.61
N MET A 285 20.71 17.25 22.92
CA MET A 285 20.81 18.70 23.04
C MET A 285 19.78 19.31 23.99
N THR A 286 18.76 18.54 24.37
CA THR A 286 17.70 18.98 25.28
C THR A 286 18.11 18.78 26.74
N THR A 287 18.26 19.86 27.51
CA THR A 287 18.49 19.82 28.96
C THR A 287 17.19 19.96 29.75
N ASP A 288 16.34 20.91 29.36
CA ASP A 288 15.07 21.19 30.01
C ASP A 288 13.99 20.20 29.57
N GLY A 289 13.27 19.61 30.53
CA GLY A 289 12.19 18.66 30.21
C GLY A 289 12.67 17.34 29.61
N LEU A 290 13.97 17.01 29.70
CA LEU A 290 14.57 15.79 29.13
C LEU A 290 13.80 14.51 29.48
N ILE A 291 13.30 14.37 30.71
CA ILE A 291 12.58 13.15 31.13
C ILE A 291 11.26 13.00 30.36
N VAL A 292 10.55 14.10 30.12
CA VAL A 292 9.28 14.09 29.36
C VAL A 292 9.55 13.75 27.91
N LEU A 293 10.51 14.43 27.29
CA LEU A 293 10.95 14.17 25.92
C LEU A 293 11.43 12.72 25.75
N LEU A 294 12.29 12.25 26.65
CA LEU A 294 12.83 10.89 26.60
C LEU A 294 11.72 9.85 26.72
N THR A 295 10.74 10.07 27.62
CA THR A 295 9.59 9.17 27.77
C THR A 295 8.75 9.16 26.49
N ALA A 296 8.46 10.33 25.92
CA ALA A 296 7.71 10.44 24.67
C ALA A 296 8.45 9.75 23.51
N ILE A 297 9.76 9.98 23.36
CA ILE A 297 10.58 9.34 22.32
C ILE A 297 10.68 7.82 22.51
N MET A 298 10.73 7.32 23.74
CA MET A 298 10.67 5.87 23.96
C MET A 298 9.38 5.25 23.41
N PHE A 299 8.22 5.88 23.66
CA PHE A 299 6.94 5.43 23.08
C PHE A 299 6.90 5.61 21.56
N HIS A 300 7.40 6.74 21.05
CA HIS A 300 7.48 7.07 19.63
C HIS A 300 8.26 5.98 18.88
N GLN A 301 9.49 5.73 19.33
CA GLN A 301 10.41 4.77 18.74
C GLN A 301 9.91 3.33 18.87
N MET A 302 9.18 3.00 19.94
CA MET A 302 8.51 1.71 20.08
C MET A 302 7.41 1.52 19.03
N PHE A 303 6.55 2.53 18.82
CA PHE A 303 5.46 2.46 17.85
C PHE A 303 5.98 2.41 16.43
N GLU A 304 6.95 3.26 16.08
CA GLU A 304 7.60 3.22 14.77
C GLU A 304 8.32 1.90 14.54
N GLY A 305 9.01 1.39 15.57
CA GLY A 305 9.66 0.09 15.54
C GLY A 305 8.66 -1.03 15.29
N LEU A 306 7.52 -1.05 15.97
CA LEU A 306 6.47 -2.04 15.75
C LEU A 306 5.95 -2.00 14.31
N GLY A 307 5.74 -0.80 13.78
CA GLY A 307 5.32 -0.59 12.39
C GLY A 307 6.33 -1.13 11.39
N LEU A 308 7.59 -0.69 11.48
CA LEU A 308 8.67 -1.15 10.62
C LEU A 308 8.91 -2.67 10.77
N GLY A 309 8.96 -3.18 11.99
CA GLY A 309 9.19 -4.58 12.30
C GLY A 309 8.12 -5.49 11.71
N SER A 310 6.85 -5.07 11.71
CA SER A 310 5.76 -5.83 11.07
C SER A 310 5.94 -5.94 9.55
N ARG A 311 6.54 -4.93 8.92
CA ARG A 311 6.82 -4.91 7.47
C ARG A 311 8.05 -5.70 7.10
N ILE A 312 9.10 -5.63 7.93
CA ILE A 312 10.24 -6.54 7.80
C ILE A 312 9.74 -7.98 7.95
N ALA A 313 8.92 -8.28 8.95
CA ALA A 313 8.38 -9.63 9.15
C ALA A 313 7.53 -10.10 7.95
N ALA A 314 6.81 -9.22 7.26
CA ALA A 314 6.00 -9.59 6.10
C ALA A 314 6.83 -10.08 4.90
N VAL A 315 8.10 -9.67 4.75
CA VAL A 315 8.95 -10.08 3.63
C VAL A 315 9.31 -11.57 3.71
N PRO A 316 9.19 -12.34 2.60
CA PRO A 316 9.53 -13.76 2.55
C PRO A 316 11.05 -13.96 2.48
N TYR A 317 11.75 -13.78 3.59
CA TYR A 317 13.20 -13.99 3.65
C TYR A 317 13.55 -15.49 3.58
N PRO A 318 14.63 -15.86 2.85
CA PRO A 318 15.11 -17.24 2.86
C PRO A 318 15.48 -17.69 4.28
N LYS A 319 15.39 -19.01 4.53
CA LYS A 319 15.72 -19.59 5.83
C LYS A 319 17.15 -19.22 6.25
N GLY A 320 17.31 -18.86 7.52
CA GLY A 320 18.60 -18.43 8.06
C GLY A 320 19.10 -17.05 7.60
N SER A 321 18.30 -16.27 6.86
CA SER A 321 18.73 -14.93 6.46
C SER A 321 18.93 -14.01 7.67
N ILE A 322 20.13 -13.42 7.75
CA ILE A 322 20.50 -12.40 8.75
C ILE A 322 19.94 -11.01 8.43
N ARG A 323 19.47 -10.78 7.19
CA ARG A 323 18.96 -9.48 6.73
C ARG A 323 17.92 -8.86 7.65
N PRO A 324 16.81 -9.53 8.02
CA PRO A 324 15.80 -8.91 8.88
C PRO A 324 16.36 -8.47 10.24
N TRP A 325 17.32 -9.22 10.80
CA TRP A 325 17.96 -8.86 12.07
C TRP A 325 18.91 -7.67 11.92
N LEU A 326 19.61 -7.57 10.78
CA LEU A 326 20.43 -6.39 10.48
C LEU A 326 19.59 -5.13 10.33
N LEU A 327 18.40 -5.21 9.72
CA LEU A 327 17.49 -4.06 9.60
C LEU A 327 16.93 -3.62 10.97
N VAL A 328 16.50 -4.57 11.79
CA VAL A 328 16.07 -4.29 13.19
C VAL A 328 17.20 -3.61 13.98
N PHE A 329 18.43 -4.11 13.86
CA PHE A 329 19.58 -3.54 14.54
C PHE A 329 19.94 -2.15 13.99
N ALA A 330 19.89 -1.96 12.66
CA ALA A 330 20.12 -0.67 12.02
C ALA A 330 19.14 0.38 12.54
N PHE A 331 17.84 0.06 12.57
CA PHE A 331 16.82 0.92 13.19
C PHE A 331 17.14 1.23 14.65
N GLY A 332 17.41 0.20 15.46
CA GLY A 332 17.65 0.38 16.90
C GLY A 332 18.89 1.21 17.24
N CYS A 333 19.96 1.10 16.46
CA CYS A 333 21.21 1.83 16.70
C CYS A 333 21.21 3.27 16.19
N THR A 334 20.28 3.62 15.30
CA THR A 334 20.34 4.91 14.61
C THR A 334 20.09 6.11 15.53
N ALA A 335 19.09 6.04 16.42
CA ALA A 335 18.85 7.08 17.41
C ALA A 335 20.00 7.20 18.44
N PRO A 336 20.54 6.11 19.01
CA PRO A 336 21.75 6.15 19.83
C PRO A 336 22.97 6.76 19.13
N ILE A 337 23.18 6.47 17.84
CA ILE A 337 24.25 7.07 17.04
C ILE A 337 24.00 8.58 16.90
N GLY A 338 22.77 8.99 16.59
CA GLY A 338 22.38 10.41 16.58
C GLY A 338 22.63 11.10 17.91
N GLN A 339 22.31 10.45 19.02
CA GLN A 339 22.55 10.97 20.36
C GLN A 339 24.04 11.09 20.68
N ALA A 340 24.85 10.10 20.32
CA ALA A 340 26.30 10.17 20.46
C ALA A 340 26.90 11.32 19.64
N ILE A 341 26.43 11.49 18.40
CA ILE A 341 26.82 12.62 17.54
C ILE A 341 26.42 13.95 18.19
N GLY A 342 25.19 14.09 18.67
CA GLY A 342 24.71 15.30 19.31
C GLY A 342 25.49 15.66 20.57
N ILE A 343 25.85 14.67 21.41
CA ILE A 343 26.72 14.89 22.57
C ILE A 343 28.11 15.35 22.14
N ALA A 344 28.68 14.75 21.09
CA ALA A 344 30.00 15.09 20.59
C ALA A 344 30.05 16.47 19.90
N SER A 345 28.99 16.84 19.19
CA SER A 345 28.90 18.09 18.42
C SER A 345 28.32 19.27 19.21
N ARG A 346 27.86 19.07 20.45
CA ARG A 346 27.14 20.09 21.25
C ARG A 346 27.84 21.44 21.42
N ASN A 347 29.17 21.50 21.34
CA ASN A 347 29.94 22.73 21.48
C ASN A 347 30.21 23.43 20.13
N SER A 348 29.97 22.73 19.01
CA SER A 348 30.36 23.16 17.66
C SER A 348 29.20 23.24 16.68
N TYR A 349 28.06 22.60 16.99
CA TYR A 349 26.86 22.56 16.17
C TYR A 349 25.67 23.03 17.00
N ASP A 350 24.93 24.01 16.47
CA ASP A 350 23.70 24.51 17.05
C ASP A 350 22.52 24.16 16.10
N PRO A 351 21.55 23.34 16.52
CA PRO A 351 20.39 22.95 15.72
C PRO A 351 19.47 24.13 15.43
N GLU A 352 19.51 25.19 16.25
CA GLU A 352 18.77 26.43 16.02
C GLU A 352 19.54 27.42 15.13
N GLY A 353 20.79 27.10 14.79
CA GLY A 353 21.59 27.85 13.83
C GLY A 353 21.05 27.71 12.39
N GLU A 354 21.46 28.62 11.51
CA GLU A 354 21.00 28.65 10.11
C GLU A 354 21.25 27.30 9.38
N LEU A 355 22.47 26.77 9.50
CA LEU A 355 22.82 25.47 8.92
C LEU A 355 22.02 24.34 9.57
N GLY A 356 21.79 24.39 10.88
CA GLY A 356 21.03 23.37 11.61
C GLY A 356 19.59 23.26 11.12
N LEU A 357 18.90 24.39 11.06
CA LEU A 357 17.53 24.50 10.57
C LEU A 357 17.39 24.05 9.11
N ILE A 358 18.34 24.43 8.25
CA ILE A 358 18.34 23.99 6.84
C ILE A 358 18.52 22.47 6.76
N LEU A 359 19.49 21.89 7.47
CA LEU A 359 19.72 20.44 7.43
C LEU A 359 18.51 19.66 7.96
N VAL A 360 18.02 20.00 9.16
CA VAL A 360 16.86 19.33 9.77
C VAL A 360 15.65 19.41 8.86
N GLY A 361 15.36 20.59 8.30
CA GLY A 361 14.18 20.75 7.46
C GLY A 361 14.29 20.08 6.10
N VAL A 362 15.47 20.08 5.45
CA VAL A 362 15.69 19.36 4.18
C VAL A 362 15.59 17.85 4.37
N PHE A 363 16.28 17.29 5.38
CA PHE A 363 16.26 15.85 5.62
C PHE A 363 14.87 15.38 6.06
N ASN A 364 14.16 16.10 6.94
CA ASN A 364 12.79 15.76 7.31
C ASN A 364 11.81 15.90 6.13
N SER A 365 12.02 16.85 5.21
CA SER A 365 11.22 16.95 3.97
C SER A 365 11.40 15.71 3.08
N ILE A 366 12.65 15.26 2.89
CA ILE A 366 12.98 14.06 2.11
C ILE A 366 12.35 12.84 2.78
N SER A 367 12.60 12.64 4.09
CA SER A 367 12.05 11.52 4.85
C SER A 367 10.53 11.50 4.84
N SER A 368 9.86 12.65 5.01
CA SER A 368 8.40 12.76 4.92
C SER A 368 7.90 12.33 3.54
N GLY A 369 8.53 12.77 2.45
CA GLY A 369 8.11 12.42 1.09
C GLY A 369 8.24 10.93 0.79
N LEU A 370 9.34 10.31 1.23
CA LEU A 370 9.55 8.87 1.11
C LEU A 370 8.52 8.09 1.95
N LEU A 371 8.25 8.52 3.18
CA LEU A 371 7.33 7.86 4.09
C LEU A 371 5.87 8.02 3.70
N ILE A 372 5.44 9.19 3.21
CA ILE A 372 4.08 9.38 2.70
C ILE A 372 3.82 8.43 1.54
N TYR A 373 4.72 8.38 0.57
CA TYR A 373 4.59 7.47 -0.57
C TYR A 373 4.56 6.01 -0.11
N ALA A 374 5.51 5.61 0.74
CA ALA A 374 5.56 4.24 1.24
C ALA A 374 4.31 3.87 2.05
N ALA A 375 3.86 4.74 2.96
CA ALA A 375 2.74 4.46 3.84
C ALA A 375 1.40 4.44 3.09
N LEU A 376 1.18 5.36 2.14
CA LEU A 376 -0.06 5.43 1.38
C LEU A 376 -0.08 4.41 0.23
N VAL A 377 0.95 4.39 -0.61
CA VAL A 377 0.98 3.59 -1.83
C VAL A 377 1.42 2.16 -1.55
N ASN A 378 2.55 1.96 -0.85
CA ASN A 378 3.07 0.60 -0.65
C ASN A 378 2.40 -0.16 0.48
N LEU A 379 1.86 0.53 1.48
CA LEU A 379 1.25 -0.11 2.64
C LEU A 379 -0.28 -0.04 2.60
N MET A 380 -0.87 1.15 2.57
CA MET A 380 -2.32 1.29 2.71
C MET A 380 -3.10 0.76 1.50
N VAL A 381 -2.67 1.06 0.28
CA VAL A 381 -3.29 0.50 -0.94
C VAL A 381 -3.13 -1.02 -0.96
N GLU A 382 -1.94 -1.55 -0.72
CA GLU A 382 -1.72 -3.00 -0.71
C GLU A 382 -2.52 -3.71 0.41
N ASP A 383 -2.57 -3.14 1.62
CA ASP A 383 -3.23 -3.76 2.76
C ASP A 383 -4.78 -3.76 2.68
N PHE A 384 -5.38 -2.82 1.95
CA PHE A 384 -6.85 -2.64 1.92
C PHE A 384 -7.48 -2.77 0.53
N LEU A 385 -6.77 -2.38 -0.52
CA LEU A 385 -7.26 -2.30 -1.89
C LEU A 385 -6.71 -3.39 -2.81
N SER A 386 -5.74 -4.20 -2.36
CA SER A 386 -5.25 -5.35 -3.11
C SER A 386 -6.35 -6.40 -3.32
N GLU A 387 -6.29 -7.12 -4.45
CA GLU A 387 -7.25 -8.18 -4.80
C GLU A 387 -7.27 -9.30 -3.75
N GLU A 388 -6.11 -9.61 -3.17
CA GLU A 388 -5.98 -10.57 -2.06
C GLU A 388 -6.76 -10.10 -0.82
N ALA A 389 -6.65 -8.82 -0.45
CA ALA A 389 -7.37 -8.26 0.68
C ALA A 389 -8.90 -8.26 0.44
N GLN A 390 -9.34 -8.09 -0.80
CA GLN A 390 -10.76 -8.20 -1.15
C GLN A 390 -11.30 -9.63 -1.04
N HIS A 391 -10.48 -10.63 -1.36
CA HIS A 391 -10.86 -12.04 -1.29
C HIS A 391 -10.77 -12.62 0.13
N LEU A 392 -9.78 -12.20 0.91
CA LEU A 392 -9.49 -12.76 2.23
C LEU A 392 -10.22 -12.06 3.38
N MET A 393 -10.51 -10.75 3.27
CA MET A 393 -11.10 -10.00 4.37
C MET A 393 -12.62 -9.87 4.28
N LYS A 394 -13.33 -10.37 5.31
CA LYS A 394 -14.76 -10.10 5.49
C LYS A 394 -14.98 -8.64 5.89
N LYS A 395 -16.21 -8.14 5.75
CA LYS A 395 -16.56 -6.76 6.15
C LYS A 395 -16.14 -6.42 7.60
N LYS A 396 -16.27 -7.37 8.52
CA LYS A 396 -15.87 -7.21 9.94
C LYS A 396 -14.35 -7.03 10.09
N ASP A 397 -13.56 -7.78 9.34
CA ASP A 397 -12.09 -7.73 9.39
C ASP A 397 -11.58 -6.41 8.80
N LYS A 398 -12.20 -5.92 7.72
CA LYS A 398 -11.90 -4.59 7.15
C LYS A 398 -12.15 -3.46 8.16
N ILE A 399 -13.27 -3.51 8.89
CA ILE A 399 -13.59 -2.54 9.94
C ILE A 399 -12.57 -2.64 11.08
N ALA A 400 -12.21 -3.85 11.50
CA ALA A 400 -11.21 -4.06 12.55
C ALA A 400 -9.82 -3.56 12.12
N ALA A 401 -9.38 -3.85 10.89
CA ALA A 401 -8.13 -3.33 10.32
C ALA A 401 -8.12 -1.80 10.30
N MET A 402 -9.22 -1.18 9.88
CA MET A 402 -9.35 0.26 9.85
C MET A 402 -9.31 0.86 11.26
N ALA A 403 -9.95 0.22 12.24
CA ALA A 403 -9.90 0.65 13.64
C ALA A 403 -8.48 0.57 14.21
N TRP A 404 -7.73 -0.51 13.94
CA TRP A 404 -6.32 -0.62 14.34
C TRP A 404 -5.44 0.44 13.67
N LEU A 405 -5.66 0.72 12.39
CA LEU A 405 -4.96 1.78 11.66
C LEU A 405 -5.21 3.14 12.30
N PHE A 406 -6.46 3.51 12.56
CA PHE A 406 -6.78 4.78 13.22
C PHE A 406 -6.21 4.84 14.64
N LEU A 407 -6.23 3.74 15.38
CA LEU A 407 -5.64 3.68 16.72
C LEU A 407 -4.13 3.92 16.67
N GLY A 408 -3.43 3.34 15.69
CA GLY A 408 -2.00 3.58 15.47
C GLY A 408 -1.70 5.03 15.11
N ALA A 409 -2.46 5.61 14.18
CA ALA A 409 -2.29 6.99 13.79
C ALA A 409 -2.58 7.97 14.95
N PHE A 410 -3.66 7.71 15.71
CA PHE A 410 -4.02 8.51 16.88
C PHE A 410 -2.96 8.40 17.98
N GLY A 411 -2.53 7.18 18.31
CA GLY A 411 -1.50 6.95 19.33
C GLY A 411 -0.20 7.64 18.99
N MET A 412 0.24 7.54 17.73
CA MET A 412 1.45 8.21 17.26
C MET A 412 1.32 9.74 17.25
N SER A 413 0.15 10.27 16.89
CA SER A 413 -0.11 11.72 16.90
C SER A 413 -0.09 12.29 18.32
N VAL A 414 -0.65 11.57 19.29
CA VAL A 414 -0.60 11.97 20.71
C VAL A 414 0.83 11.95 21.21
N VAL A 415 1.58 10.87 20.95
CA VAL A 415 2.98 10.78 21.38
C VAL A 415 3.82 11.88 20.71
N GLY A 416 3.65 12.11 19.42
CA GLY A 416 4.33 13.16 18.66
C GLY A 416 3.96 14.59 19.06
N ALA A 417 2.93 14.80 19.90
CA ALA A 417 2.66 16.11 20.48
C ALA A 417 3.55 16.41 21.71
N PHE A 418 4.13 15.37 22.31
CA PHE A 418 5.02 15.47 23.48
C PHE A 418 6.48 15.13 23.15
N ALA A 419 6.73 14.58 21.96
CA ALA A 419 8.02 14.23 21.41
C ALA A 419 8.43 15.26 20.36
#